data_AF-A0A963Q835-F1
#
_entry.id   AF-A0A963Q835-F1
#
_cell.length_a   1.000
_cell.length_b   1.000
_cell.length_c   1.000
_cell.angle_alpha   90.00
_cell.angle_beta   90.00
_cell.angle_gamma   90.00
#
_symmetry.space_group_name_H-M   'P 1'
#
loop_
_entity.id
_entity.type
_entity.pdbx_description
1 polymer ?
#
loop_
_entity_poly.entity_id
_entity_poly.type
_entity_poly.pdbx_seq_one_letter_code
_entity_poly.pdbx_strand_id
1 'polypeptide(L)'
;RRCPGLLVVLSTRPLADDAPCAELLRDPAHLHLRLAPLQASAVRDIIAAELGASEVPEPVWRTVADRTQGLPLYVRQVVAALVQGRVVQCTDGAIRYDPQGLSSFTIPDTIQGVVIARIDQLTPRQQTTLKSASA
;
A
#
# COMPACT_ATOMS: atom_id res chain seq x y z
N ARG A 1 -14.75 -33.66 -20.13
CA ARG A 1 -15.35 -33.59 -18.77
C ARG A 1 -15.59 -32.12 -18.45
N ARG A 2 -16.84 -31.63 -18.45
CA ARG A 2 -17.19 -30.27 -17.99
C ARG A 2 -17.47 -30.37 -16.50
N CYS A 3 -16.70 -29.68 -15.65
CA CYS A 3 -16.98 -29.61 -14.21
C CYS A 3 -18.21 -28.70 -14.01
N PRO A 4 -19.35 -29.19 -13.51
CA PRO A 4 -20.49 -28.34 -13.21
C PRO A 4 -20.16 -27.52 -11.95
N GLY A 5 -20.22 -26.19 -12.05
CA GLY A 5 -20.22 -25.29 -10.88
C GLY A 5 -18.86 -24.75 -10.41
N LEU A 6 -17.90 -24.50 -11.31
CA LEU A 6 -16.65 -23.83 -10.93
C LEU A 6 -16.84 -22.29 -10.85
N LEU A 7 -16.68 -21.71 -9.67
CA LEU A 7 -16.52 -20.25 -9.50
C LEU A 7 -15.02 -19.92 -9.52
N VAL A 8 -14.60 -19.05 -10.43
CA VAL A 8 -13.20 -18.62 -10.57
C VAL A 8 -13.09 -17.15 -10.19
N VAL A 9 -12.20 -16.83 -9.25
CA VAL A 9 -11.85 -15.45 -8.90
C VAL A 9 -10.48 -15.13 -9.51
N LEU A 10 -10.43 -14.10 -10.34
CA LEU A 10 -9.22 -13.64 -11.01
C LEU A 10 -8.86 -12.23 -10.53
N SER A 11 -7.58 -11.98 -10.31
CA SER A 11 -7.05 -10.64 -10.06
C SER A 11 -6.04 -10.28 -11.14
N THR A 12 -6.23 -9.17 -11.82
CA THR A 12 -5.32 -8.69 -12.87
C THR A 12 -4.99 -7.21 -12.63
N ARG A 13 -3.89 -6.74 -13.25
CA ARG A 13 -3.75 -5.30 -13.51
C ARG A 13 -4.83 -4.87 -14.52
N PRO A 14 -5.10 -3.55 -14.68
CA PRO A 14 -6.02 -3.07 -15.70
C PRO A 14 -5.69 -3.72 -17.04
N LEU A 15 -6.62 -4.53 -17.53
CA LEU A 15 -6.48 -5.25 -18.79
C LEU A 15 -6.63 -4.24 -19.92
N ALA A 16 -5.68 -4.26 -20.87
CA ALA A 16 -5.88 -3.61 -22.14
C ALA A 16 -7.00 -4.34 -22.91
N ASP A 17 -7.67 -3.63 -23.82
CA ASP A 17 -8.82 -4.15 -24.57
C ASP A 17 -8.47 -5.38 -25.44
N ASP A 18 -7.20 -5.57 -25.75
CA ASP A 18 -6.64 -6.67 -26.54
C ASP A 18 -6.04 -7.80 -25.69
N ALA A 19 -6.14 -7.73 -24.36
CA ALA A 19 -5.57 -8.76 -23.49
C ALA A 19 -6.25 -10.13 -23.70
N PRO A 20 -5.53 -11.26 -23.58
CA PRO A 20 -6.08 -12.61 -23.85
C PRO A 20 -7.31 -12.97 -23.01
N CYS A 21 -7.43 -12.39 -21.81
CA CYS A 21 -8.56 -12.57 -20.91
C CYS A 21 -9.69 -11.54 -21.07
N ALA A 22 -9.60 -10.62 -22.03
CA ALA A 22 -10.68 -9.68 -22.34
C ALA A 22 -11.96 -10.40 -22.78
N GLU A 23 -11.85 -11.59 -23.38
CA GLU A 23 -13.01 -12.43 -23.71
C GLU A 23 -13.80 -12.88 -22.48
N LEU A 24 -13.14 -13.08 -21.33
CA LEU A 24 -13.81 -13.43 -20.08
C LEU A 24 -14.72 -12.29 -19.57
N LEU A 25 -14.38 -11.04 -19.89
CA LEU A 25 -15.21 -9.87 -19.57
C LEU A 25 -16.45 -9.75 -20.49
N ARG A 26 -16.56 -10.58 -21.53
CA ARG A 26 -17.75 -10.63 -22.40
C ARG A 26 -18.73 -11.72 -22.00
N ASP A 27 -18.35 -12.62 -21.08
CA ASP A 27 -19.22 -13.69 -20.60
C ASP A 27 -20.36 -13.09 -19.74
N PRO A 28 -21.64 -13.33 -20.05
CA PRO A 28 -22.74 -12.75 -19.28
C PRO A 28 -22.81 -13.19 -17.81
N ALA A 29 -22.13 -14.28 -17.41
CA ALA A 29 -22.03 -14.75 -16.04
C ALA A 29 -20.83 -14.15 -15.27
N HIS A 30 -20.09 -13.19 -15.85
CA HIS A 30 -18.98 -12.53 -15.17
C HIS A 30 -19.43 -11.38 -14.25
N LEU A 31 -18.69 -11.17 -13.16
CA LEU A 31 -18.78 -9.98 -12.33
C LEU A 31 -17.41 -9.28 -12.33
N HIS A 32 -17.33 -8.09 -12.91
CA HIS A 32 -16.10 -7.29 -12.93
C HIS A 32 -16.13 -6.24 -11.81
N LEU A 33 -15.22 -6.36 -10.85
CA LEU A 33 -15.00 -5.36 -9.82
C LEU A 33 -13.73 -4.55 -10.14
N ARG A 34 -13.92 -3.29 -10.56
CA ARG A 34 -12.80 -2.37 -10.77
C ARG A 34 -12.35 -1.78 -9.44
N LEU A 35 -11.16 -2.15 -8.99
CA LEU A 35 -10.56 -1.60 -7.77
C LEU A 35 -9.94 -0.24 -8.09
N ALA A 36 -10.58 0.84 -7.61
CA ALA A 36 -10.03 2.18 -7.64
C ALA A 36 -9.02 2.37 -6.47
N PRO A 37 -8.16 3.41 -6.53
CA PRO A 37 -7.38 3.82 -5.38
C PRO A 37 -8.29 4.08 -4.16
N LEU A 38 -7.72 3.91 -2.97
CA LEU A 38 -8.44 4.06 -1.72
C LEU A 38 -8.92 5.50 -1.55
N GLN A 39 -10.16 5.62 -1.08
CA GLN A 39 -10.66 6.88 -0.57
C GLN A 39 -9.93 7.24 0.73
N ALA A 40 -9.90 8.53 1.06
CA ALA A 40 -9.18 9.02 2.23
C ALA A 40 -9.63 8.38 3.55
N SER A 41 -10.92 8.03 3.68
CA SER A 41 -11.44 7.26 4.82
C SER A 41 -10.78 5.89 4.95
N ALA A 42 -10.65 5.15 3.85
CA ALA A 42 -9.99 3.86 3.84
C ALA A 42 -8.47 3.97 4.08
N VAL A 43 -7.83 5.06 3.65
CA VAL A 43 -6.43 5.36 4.01
C VAL A 43 -6.30 5.54 5.52
N ARG A 44 -7.18 6.33 6.14
CA ARG A 44 -7.23 6.52 7.59
C ARG A 44 -7.40 5.19 8.32
N ASP A 45 -8.28 4.33 7.84
CA ASP A 45 -8.54 3.03 8.47
C ASP A 45 -7.33 2.08 8.38
N ILE A 46 -6.58 2.12 7.27
CA ILE A 46 -5.29 1.41 7.18
C ILE A 46 -4.29 1.95 8.20
N ILE A 47 -4.15 3.28 8.32
CA ILE A 47 -3.22 3.89 9.28
C ILE A 47 -3.57 3.47 10.72
N ALA A 48 -4.86 3.50 11.07
CA ALA A 48 -5.35 3.08 12.36
C ALA A 48 -4.98 1.61 12.65
N ALA A 49 -5.23 0.73 11.68
CA ALA A 49 -4.93 -0.70 11.81
C ALA A 49 -3.42 -0.98 11.93
N GLU A 50 -2.57 -0.32 11.14
CA GLU A 50 -1.11 -0.51 11.18
C GLU A 50 -0.49 0.00 12.49
N LEU A 51 -1.07 1.05 13.08
CA LEU A 51 -0.55 1.67 14.31
C LEU A 51 -1.25 1.18 15.59
N GLY A 52 -2.30 0.36 15.47
CA GLY A 52 -3.15 -0.02 16.60
C GLY A 52 -3.82 1.18 17.27
N ALA A 53 -4.11 2.23 16.51
CA ALA A 53 -4.67 3.48 17.02
C ALA A 53 -6.19 3.48 16.96
N SER A 54 -6.85 4.04 17.97
CA SER A 54 -8.31 4.19 17.99
C SER A 54 -8.76 5.34 17.09
N GLU A 55 -7.94 6.38 16.96
CA GLU A 55 -8.17 7.53 16.11
C GLU A 55 -6.88 7.96 15.42
N VAL A 56 -7.02 8.51 14.21
CA VAL A 56 -5.90 9.06 13.44
C VAL A 56 -6.12 10.55 13.24
N PRO A 57 -5.20 11.42 13.72
CA PRO A 57 -5.31 12.86 13.53
C PRO A 57 -5.42 13.23 12.05
N GLU A 58 -6.26 14.21 11.73
CA GLU A 58 -6.47 14.69 10.36
C GLU A 58 -5.18 15.01 9.60
N PRO A 59 -4.23 15.76 10.18
CA PRO A 59 -3.00 16.09 9.48
C PRO A 59 -2.23 14.85 9.03
N VAL A 60 -2.24 13.78 9.82
CA VAL A 60 -1.54 12.53 9.53
C VAL A 60 -2.21 11.79 8.38
N TRP A 61 -3.50 11.47 8.48
CA TRP A 61 -4.13 10.66 7.43
C TRP A 61 -4.25 11.41 6.10
N ARG A 62 -4.44 12.74 6.14
CA ARG A 62 -4.58 13.57 4.95
C ARG A 62 -3.24 13.68 4.21
N THR A 63 -2.15 13.91 4.95
CA THR A 63 -0.79 13.91 4.39
C THR A 63 -0.45 12.55 3.75
N VAL A 64 -0.79 11.45 4.42
CA VAL A 64 -0.55 10.10 3.87
C VAL A 64 -1.41 9.87 2.62
N ALA A 65 -2.69 10.25 2.63
CA ALA A 65 -3.59 10.11 1.48
C ALA A 65 -3.07 10.90 0.26
N ASP A 66 -2.72 12.16 0.45
CA ASP A 66 -2.23 13.05 -0.62
C ASP A 66 -0.94 12.52 -1.24
N ARG A 67 -0.01 12.01 -0.42
CA ARG A 67 1.28 11.51 -0.93
C ARG A 67 1.18 10.14 -1.59
N THR A 68 0.21 9.34 -1.18
CA THR A 68 0.08 7.95 -1.66
C THR A 68 -0.93 7.81 -2.78
N GLN A 69 -1.75 8.84 -3.03
CA GLN A 69 -2.84 8.82 -3.98
C GLN A 69 -3.79 7.63 -3.74
N GLY A 70 -3.92 7.19 -2.48
CA GLY A 70 -4.75 6.05 -2.09
C GLY A 70 -4.21 4.68 -2.50
N LEU A 71 -2.96 4.56 -2.94
CA LEU A 71 -2.38 3.26 -3.32
C LEU A 71 -2.08 2.43 -2.05
N PRO A 72 -2.76 1.27 -1.80
CA PRO A 72 -2.72 0.59 -0.51
C PRO A 72 -1.31 0.20 -0.04
N LEU A 73 -0.49 -0.33 -0.94
CA LEU A 73 0.89 -0.69 -0.61
C LEU A 73 1.72 0.54 -0.25
N TYR A 74 1.48 1.65 -0.95
CA TYR A 74 2.22 2.88 -0.71
C TYR A 74 1.82 3.52 0.61
N VAL A 75 0.53 3.51 0.97
CA VAL A 75 0.04 3.92 2.31
C VAL A 75 0.85 3.25 3.42
N ARG A 76 0.96 1.91 3.39
CA ARG A 76 1.74 1.15 4.39
C ARG A 76 3.21 1.56 4.42
N GLN A 77 3.79 1.80 3.23
CA GLN A 77 5.19 2.19 3.12
C GLN A 77 5.45 3.56 3.74
N VAL A 78 4.57 4.53 3.47
CA VAL A 78 4.65 5.88 4.03
C VAL A 78 4.48 5.86 5.54
N VAL A 79 3.49 5.13 6.05
CA VAL A 79 3.27 4.98 7.50
C VAL A 79 4.51 4.40 8.18
N ALA A 80 5.06 3.30 7.63
CA ALA A 80 6.28 2.69 8.16
C ALA A 80 7.46 3.68 8.18
N ALA A 81 7.63 4.47 7.13
CA ALA A 81 8.70 5.45 7.04
C ALA A 81 8.55 6.60 8.06
N LEU A 82 7.31 7.08 8.28
CA LEU A 82 7.00 8.09 9.30
C LEU A 82 7.29 7.58 10.72
N VAL A 83 6.99 6.31 10.99
CA VAL A 83 7.29 5.66 12.28
C VAL A 83 8.79 5.48 12.48
N GLN A 84 9.50 4.98 11.46
CA GLN A 84 10.96 4.81 11.50
C GLN A 84 11.68 6.14 11.73
N GLY A 85 11.22 7.21 11.07
CA GLY A 85 11.73 8.57 11.25
C GLY A 85 11.29 9.23 12.56
N ARG A 86 10.52 8.55 13.41
CA ARG A 86 9.91 9.08 14.64
C ARG A 86 9.03 10.32 14.45
N VAL A 87 8.58 10.55 13.22
CA VAL A 87 7.65 11.64 12.86
C VAL A 87 6.26 11.32 13.37
N VAL A 88 5.88 10.05 13.36
CA VAL A 88 4.63 9.53 13.92
C VAL A 88 4.96 8.45 14.95
N GLN A 89 4.31 8.51 16.11
CA GLN A 89 4.44 7.53 17.18
C GLN A 89 3.05 7.20 17.70
N CYS A 90 2.81 5.93 18.02
CA CYS A 90 1.59 5.50 18.68
C CYS A 90 1.94 4.99 20.09
N THR A 91 1.23 5.45 21.10
CA THR A 91 1.37 4.99 22.49
C THR A 91 -0.02 4.84 23.08
N ASP A 92 -0.34 3.66 23.61
CA ASP A 92 -1.65 3.33 24.17
C ASP A 92 -2.82 3.65 23.23
N GLY A 93 -2.63 3.41 21.93
CA GLY A 93 -3.64 3.67 20.89
C GLY A 93 -3.82 5.14 20.50
N ALA A 94 -3.03 6.06 21.09
CA ALA A 94 -3.03 7.48 20.75
C ALA A 94 -1.83 7.83 19.86
N ILE A 95 -2.10 8.53 18.76
CA ILE A 95 -1.06 8.99 17.83
C ILE A 95 -0.52 10.35 18.26
N ARG A 96 0.80 10.43 18.43
CA ARG A 96 1.58 11.67 18.51
C ARG A 96 2.36 11.86 17.22
N TYR A 97 2.45 13.08 16.74
CA TYR A 97 3.19 13.40 15.52
C TYR A 97 3.94 14.72 15.64
N ASP A 98 5.06 14.84 14.94
CA ASP A 98 5.81 16.09 14.75
C ASP A 98 5.24 16.84 13.52
N PRO A 99 4.61 18.01 13.69
CA PRO A 99 4.07 18.79 12.58
C PRO A 99 5.13 19.23 11.56
N GLN A 100 6.33 19.59 12.02
CA GLN A 100 7.42 19.99 11.12
C GLN A 100 7.96 18.79 10.37
N GLY A 101 8.21 17.68 11.07
CA GLY A 101 8.55 16.40 10.47
C GLY A 101 7.53 15.97 9.41
N LEU A 102 6.23 16.07 9.70
CA LEU A 102 5.17 15.66 8.76
C LEU A 102 5.17 16.50 7.47
N SER A 103 5.41 17.81 7.58
CA SER A 103 5.50 18.72 6.43
C SER A 103 6.79 18.53 5.61
N SER A 104 7.92 18.24 6.28
CA SER A 104 9.25 18.17 5.68
C SER A 104 9.71 16.76 5.30
N PHE A 105 8.98 15.73 5.72
CA PHE A 105 9.35 14.35 5.44
C PHE A 105 9.44 14.11 3.93
N THR A 106 10.61 13.83 3.39
CA THR A 106 10.75 13.47 1.98
C THR A 106 10.51 11.99 1.84
N ILE A 107 9.34 11.62 1.31
CA ILE A 107 9.10 10.24 0.89
C ILE A 107 9.77 10.11 -0.46
N PRO A 108 10.62 9.09 -0.71
CA PRO A 108 11.19 8.90 -2.02
C PRO A 108 10.07 8.84 -3.07
N ASP A 109 10.13 9.70 -4.08
CA ASP A 109 9.06 9.96 -5.05
C ASP A 109 8.64 8.75 -5.90
N THR A 110 9.28 7.58 -5.69
CA THR A 110 9.01 6.35 -6.40
C THR A 110 9.01 5.16 -5.44
N ILE A 111 8.16 4.17 -5.71
CA ILE A 111 8.21 2.85 -5.05
C ILE A 111 9.63 2.27 -5.10
N GLN A 112 10.36 2.55 -6.18
CA GLN A 112 11.76 2.16 -6.34
C GLN A 112 12.67 2.82 -5.28
N GLY A 113 12.50 4.11 -5.01
CA GLY A 113 13.22 4.80 -3.94
C GLY A 113 12.87 4.27 -2.55
N VAL A 114 11.61 3.90 -2.30
CA VAL A 114 11.20 3.25 -1.04
C VAL A 114 11.79 1.86 -0.90
N VAL A 115 11.81 1.07 -1.98
CA VAL A 115 12.41 -0.26 -2.00
C VAL A 115 13.92 -0.15 -1.76
N ILE A 116 14.61 0.77 -2.44
CA ILE A 116 16.05 1.02 -2.26
C ILE A 116 16.35 1.45 -0.81
N ALA A 117 15.61 2.41 -0.26
CA ALA A 117 15.80 2.85 1.13
C ALA A 117 15.60 1.72 2.15
N ARG A 118 14.68 0.79 1.89
CA ARG A 118 14.49 -0.41 2.72
C ARG A 118 15.65 -1.40 2.57
N ILE A 119 16.18 -1.58 1.36
CA ILE A 119 17.36 -2.42 1.11
C ILE A 119 18.59 -1.84 1.83
N ASP A 120 18.77 -0.52 1.82
CA ASP A 120 19.88 0.16 2.47
C ASP A 120 19.86 0.00 4.00
N GLN A 121 18.67 -0.17 4.60
CA GLN A 121 18.49 -0.43 6.03
C GLN A 121 18.71 -1.92 6.41
N LEU A 122 18.85 -2.83 5.44
CA LEU A 122 19.08 -4.25 5.72
C LEU A 122 20.52 -4.51 6.17
N THR A 123 20.69 -5.45 7.11
CA THR A 123 22.01 -5.97 7.47
C THR A 123 22.69 -6.64 6.26
N PRO A 124 24.03 -6.76 6.24
CA PRO A 124 24.74 -7.40 5.12
C PRO A 124 24.20 -8.80 4.78
N ARG A 125 23.84 -9.59 5.81
CA ARG A 125 23.28 -10.94 5.64
C ARG A 125 21.92 -10.93 4.96
N GLN A 126 21.05 -9.99 5.31
CA GLN A 126 19.72 -9.84 4.69
C GLN A 126 19.82 -9.36 3.24
N GLN A 127 20.77 -8.47 2.93
CA GLN A 127 21.02 -8.06 1.55
C GLN A 127 21.51 -9.22 0.67
N THR A 128 22.39 -10.09 1.20
CA THR A 128 22.83 -11.29 0.48
C THR A 128 21.65 -12.23 0.18
N THR A 129 20.78 -12.48 1.16
CA THR A 129 19.58 -13.31 0.95
C THR A 129 18.64 -12.69 -0.09
N LEU A 130 18.42 -11.38 -0.04
CA LEU A 130 17.59 -10.68 -1.02
C LEU A 130 18.16 -10.82 -2.45
N LYS A 131 19.47 -10.62 -2.61
CA LYS A 131 20.17 -10.75 -3.90
C LYS A 131 20.02 -12.16 -4.49
N SER A 132 20.06 -13.20 -3.65
CA SER A 132 19.87 -14.58 -4.09
C SER A 132 18.43 -14.91 -4.49
N ALA A 133 17.43 -14.22 -3.93
CA ALA A 133 16.01 -14.46 -4.23
C ALA A 133 15.51 -13.65 -5.46
N SER A 134 16.25 -12.64 -5.90
CA SER A 134 15.94 -11.82 -7.07
C SER A 134 16.58 -12.28 -8.38
N ALA A 135 17.43 -13.32 -8.31
CA ALA A 135 18.05 -13.97 -9.46
C ALA A 135 17.18 -15.11 -9.97
#